data_AF-A0A8D5JDN5-F1
#
_entry.id   AF-A0A8D5JDN5-F1
#
_cell.length_a   1.000
_cell.length_b   1.000
_cell.length_c   1.000
_cell.angle_alpha   90.00
_cell.angle_beta   90.00
_cell.angle_gamma   90.00
#
_symmetry.space_group_name_H-M   'P 1'
#
loop_
_entity.id
_entity.type
_entity.pdbx_description
1 polymer ?
#
loop_
_entity_poly.entity_id
_entity_poly.type
_entity_poly.pdbx_seq_one_letter_code
_entity_poly.pdbx_strand_id
1 'polypeptide(L)'
;MNILMISMDYPPTPGGISAHVQELSRALALQGNKVSVITRKRKNDQEHSKDGDIDIFRVPLTFAALVYGLQIRKFTRNLLDRIRPDIIHIHGMLPWNGTI
;
A
#
# COMPACT_ATOMS: atom_id res chain seq x y z
N MET A 1 9.17 5.73 -13.48
CA MET A 1 9.74 5.25 -12.19
C MET A 1 8.88 4.12 -11.65
N ASN A 2 9.34 3.45 -10.60
CA ASN A 2 8.63 2.43 -9.87
C ASN A 2 8.29 2.92 -8.46
N ILE A 3 7.01 3.11 -8.18
CA ILE A 3 6.54 3.81 -6.99
C ILE A 3 5.73 2.84 -6.13
N LEU A 4 6.14 2.68 -4.88
CA LEU A 4 5.40 1.90 -3.89
C LEU A 4 4.64 2.82 -2.95
N MET A 5 3.32 2.83 -3.09
CA MET A 5 2.39 3.49 -2.18
C MET A 5 2.10 2.55 -1.00
N ILE A 6 2.12 3.05 0.24
CA ILE A 6 1.70 2.29 1.42
C ILE A 6 0.60 3.07 2.13
N SER A 7 -0.61 2.52 2.17
CA SER A 7 -1.76 3.12 2.84
C SER A 7 -2.73 2.05 3.33
N MET A 8 -3.13 2.12 4.60
CA MET A 8 -4.14 1.20 5.13
C MET A 8 -5.56 1.57 4.69
N ASP A 9 -5.73 2.77 4.13
CA ASP A 9 -6.94 3.23 3.47
C ASP A 9 -6.77 3.16 1.95
N TYR A 10 -7.52 2.26 1.33
CA TYR A 10 -7.64 2.12 -0.13
C TYR A 10 -9.04 1.57 -0.46
N PRO A 11 -9.60 1.84 -1.65
CA PRO A 11 -10.90 1.32 -2.02
C PRO A 11 -11.06 -0.19 -1.86
N PRO A 12 -12.28 -0.69 -1.61
CA PRO A 12 -13.54 0.03 -1.35
C PRO A 12 -13.71 0.75 -0.01
N THR A 13 -12.69 0.96 0.83
CA THR A 13 -12.88 1.70 2.09
C THR A 13 -13.17 3.17 1.76
N PRO A 14 -14.29 3.77 2.18
CA PRO A 14 -14.56 5.18 1.94
C PRO A 14 -13.66 6.07 2.82
N GLY A 15 -13.18 7.18 2.29
CA GLY A 15 -12.39 8.16 3.04
C GLY A 15 -11.52 9.05 2.14
N GLY A 16 -11.13 10.22 2.65
CA GLY A 16 -10.30 11.17 1.91
C GLY A 16 -8.92 10.62 1.54
N ILE A 17 -8.27 9.88 2.46
CA ILE A 17 -6.98 9.23 2.20
C ILE A 17 -7.14 8.13 1.15
N SER A 18 -8.19 7.31 1.26
CA SER A 18 -8.50 6.24 0.31
C SER A 18 -8.66 6.78 -1.12
N ALA A 19 -9.50 7.80 -1.30
CA ALA A 19 -9.68 8.48 -2.58
C ALA A 19 -8.38 9.14 -3.07
N HIS A 20 -7.67 9.84 -2.19
CA HIS A 20 -6.41 10.49 -2.55
C HIS A 20 -5.36 9.50 -3.07
N VAL A 21 -5.14 8.39 -2.35
CA VAL A 21 -4.16 7.37 -2.75
C VAL A 21 -4.55 6.73 -4.07
N GLN A 22 -5.84 6.42 -4.28
CA GLN A 22 -6.31 5.87 -5.56
C GLN A 22 -6.07 6.84 -6.71
N GLU A 23 -6.53 8.08 -6.61
CA GLU A 23 -6.44 9.05 -7.71
C GLU A 23 -4.98 9.45 -7.99
N LEU A 24 -4.16 9.61 -6.95
CA LEU A 24 -2.73 9.86 -7.11
C LEU A 24 -2.04 8.67 -7.79
N SER A 25 -2.33 7.44 -7.37
CA SER A 25 -1.76 6.24 -7.97
C SER A 25 -2.14 6.10 -9.44
N ARG A 26 -3.41 6.39 -9.79
CA ARG A 26 -3.88 6.37 -11.17
C ARG A 26 -3.20 7.45 -12.01
N ALA A 27 -3.10 8.68 -11.50
CA ALA A 27 -2.42 9.77 -12.18
C ALA A 27 -0.94 9.44 -12.45
N LEU A 28 -0.23 8.90 -11.46
CA LEU A 28 1.16 8.47 -11.62
C LEU A 28 1.30 7.34 -12.65
N ALA A 29 0.39 6.37 -12.65
CA ALA A 29 0.38 5.29 -13.63
C ALA A 29 0.14 5.81 -15.05
N LEU A 30 -0.81 6.75 -15.23
CA LEU A 30 -1.08 7.41 -16.52
C LEU A 30 0.12 8.20 -17.06
N GLN A 31 1.01 8.66 -16.18
CA GLN A 31 2.29 9.29 -16.57
C GLN A 31 3.38 8.27 -16.95
N GLY A 32 3.05 6.98 -17.05
CA GLY A 32 3.99 5.91 -17.42
C GLY A 32 4.82 5.36 -16.26
N ASN A 33 4.46 5.66 -15.01
CA ASN A 33 5.11 5.05 -13.86
C ASN A 33 4.51 3.66 -13.57
N LYS A 34 5.36 2.74 -13.11
CA LYS A 34 4.89 1.51 -12.49
C LYS A 34 4.48 1.82 -11.06
N VAL A 35 3.22 1.59 -10.70
CA VAL A 35 2.71 1.90 -9.37
C VAL A 35 2.24 0.61 -8.69
N SER A 36 2.65 0.44 -7.45
CA SER A 36 2.19 -0.64 -6.57
C SER A 36 1.65 -0.03 -5.27
N VAL A 37 0.58 -0.60 -4.73
CA VAL A 37 -0.04 -0.17 -3.46
C VAL A 37 -0.02 -1.33 -2.48
N ILE A 38 0.54 -1.12 -1.29
CA ILE A 38 0.33 -2.01 -0.14
C ILE A 38 -0.82 -1.44 0.71
N THR A 39 -1.86 -2.24 0.89
CA THR A 39 -3.03 -1.87 1.70
C THR A 39 -3.52 -3.01 2.59
N ARG A 40 -4.53 -2.77 3.43
CA ARG A 40 -5.06 -3.76 4.37
C ARG A 40 -5.86 -4.84 3.63
N LYS A 41 -5.60 -6.11 3.95
CA LYS A 41 -6.47 -7.24 3.53
C LYS A 41 -7.74 -7.25 4.37
N ARG A 42 -8.90 -7.28 3.70
CA ARG A 42 -10.21 -7.55 4.33
C ARG A 42 -10.68 -8.97 4.03
N LYS A 43 -11.82 -9.34 4.61
CA LYS A 43 -12.47 -10.62 4.33
C LYS A 43 -12.77 -10.73 2.83
N ASN A 44 -12.42 -11.88 2.24
CA ASN A 44 -12.58 -12.20 0.81
C ASN A 44 -11.71 -11.39 -0.16
N ASP A 45 -10.84 -10.50 0.32
CA ASP A 45 -9.90 -9.82 -0.56
C ASP A 45 -8.82 -10.80 -1.06
N GLN A 46 -8.50 -10.72 -2.36
CA GLN A 46 -7.32 -11.38 -2.92
C GLN A 46 -6.04 -10.71 -2.39
N GLU A 47 -5.01 -11.52 -2.11
CA GLU A 47 -3.73 -11.02 -1.58
C GLU A 47 -3.00 -10.10 -2.56
N HIS A 48 -3.12 -10.38 -3.86
CA HIS A 48 -2.64 -9.55 -4.94
C HIS A 48 -3.77 -9.40 -5.96
N SER A 49 -4.06 -8.17 -6.38
CA SER A 49 -4.98 -7.89 -7.48
C SER A 49 -4.46 -6.69 -8.28
N LYS A 50 -5.22 -6.29 -9.30
CA LYS A 50 -4.99 -5.03 -10.02
C LYS A 50 -6.16 -4.07 -9.86
N ASP A 51 -5.87 -2.78 -9.89
CA ASP A 51 -6.82 -1.67 -10.09
C ASP A 51 -6.34 -0.90 -11.32
N GLY A 52 -6.89 -1.24 -12.49
CA GLY A 52 -6.30 -0.84 -13.78
C GLY A 52 -4.86 -1.33 -13.92
N ASP A 53 -3.93 -0.39 -14.13
CA ASP A 53 -2.49 -0.68 -14.26
C ASP A 53 -1.73 -0.71 -12.92
N ILE A 54 -2.43 -0.54 -11.80
CA ILE A 54 -1.84 -0.49 -10.46
C ILE A 54 -1.85 -1.89 -9.83
N ASP A 55 -0.69 -2.36 -9.36
CA ASP A 55 -0.58 -3.60 -8.59
C ASP A 55 -0.98 -3.38 -7.13
N ILE A 56 -1.95 -4.13 -6.61
CA ILE A 56 -2.46 -4.00 -5.24
C ILE A 56 -2.07 -5.22 -4.41
N PHE A 57 -1.22 -5.02 -3.41
CA PHE A 57 -0.81 -6.04 -2.44
C PHE A 57 -1.50 -5.81 -1.10
N ARG A 58 -2.12 -6.86 -0.55
CA ARG A 58 -2.92 -6.74 0.67
C ARG A 58 -2.28 -7.47 1.83
N VAL A 59 -1.85 -6.71 2.84
CA VAL A 59 -1.26 -7.24 4.07
C VAL A 59 -2.35 -7.73 5.03
N PRO A 60 -2.30 -8.99 5.50
CA PRO A 60 -3.20 -9.49 6.53
C PRO A 60 -2.79 -8.91 7.90
N LEU A 61 -3.53 -7.93 8.39
CA LEU A 61 -3.35 -7.37 9.73
C LEU A 61 -4.20 -8.15 10.75
N THR A 62 -3.64 -9.21 11.33
CA THR A 62 -4.37 -10.22 12.12
C THR A 62 -4.18 -10.11 13.64
N PHE A 63 -3.23 -9.31 14.12
CA PHE A 63 -2.92 -9.20 15.55
C PHE A 63 -3.39 -7.85 16.16
N ALA A 64 -2.98 -7.55 17.39
CA ALA A 64 -3.26 -6.27 18.04
C ALA A 64 -2.68 -5.08 17.25
N ALA A 65 -3.35 -3.93 17.30
CA ALA A 65 -2.95 -2.73 16.57
C ALA A 65 -1.50 -2.29 16.85
N LEU A 66 -1.00 -2.56 18.06
CA LEU A 66 0.37 -2.25 18.48
C LEU A 66 1.45 -2.91 17.61
N VAL A 67 1.16 -4.05 16.97
CA VAL A 67 2.12 -4.79 16.15
C VAL A 67 1.91 -4.63 14.64
N TYR A 68 0.95 -3.81 14.20
CA TYR A 68 0.70 -3.59 12.77
C TYR A 68 1.92 -3.04 12.04
N GLY A 69 2.68 -2.13 12.65
CA GLY A 69 3.92 -1.61 12.04
C GLY A 69 4.93 -2.73 11.72
N LEU A 70 5.07 -3.72 12.61
CA LEU A 70 5.98 -4.86 12.39
C LEU A 70 5.49 -5.78 11.26
N GLN A 71 4.19 -6.02 11.17
CA GLN A 71 3.59 -6.81 10.08
C GLN A 71 3.75 -6.12 8.74
N ILE A 72 3.45 -4.81 8.67
CA ILE A 72 3.63 -4.01 7.46
C ILE A 72 5.10 -4.02 7.05
N ARG A 73 6.03 -3.75 7.97
CA ARG A 73 7.48 -3.77 7.68
C ARG A 73 7.95 -5.13 7.16
N LYS A 74 7.50 -6.24 7.77
CA LYS A 74 7.85 -7.59 7.30
C LYS A 74 7.28 -7.85 5.90
N PHE A 75 6.01 -7.51 5.69
CA PHE A 75 5.32 -7.70 4.41
C PHE A 75 5.97 -6.87 3.30
N THR A 76 6.23 -5.58 3.55
CA THR A 76 6.91 -4.69 2.62
C THR A 76 8.29 -5.23 2.26
N ARG A 77 9.12 -5.65 3.24
CA ARG A 77 10.45 -6.20 2.96
C ARG A 77 10.41 -7.42 2.03
N ASN A 78 9.46 -8.33 2.25
CA ASN A 78 9.29 -9.51 1.38
C ASN A 78 8.90 -9.14 -0.06
N LEU A 79 8.41 -7.93 -0.30
CA LEU A 79 8.04 -7.44 -1.62
C LEU A 79 9.10 -6.52 -2.24
N LEU A 80 10.10 -6.05 -1.50
CA LEU A 80 11.08 -5.08 -2.02
C LEU A 80 11.88 -5.63 -3.20
N ASP A 81 12.30 -6.89 -3.17
CA ASP A 81 13.06 -7.49 -4.27
C ASP A 81 12.21 -7.72 -5.53
N ARG A 82 10.90 -7.95 -5.35
CA ARG A 82 9.95 -8.13 -6.45
C ARG A 82 9.53 -6.79 -7.04
N ILE A 83 9.18 -5.84 -6.19
CA ILE A 83 8.69 -4.52 -6.60
C ILE A 83 9.88 -3.73 -7.11
N ARG A 84 10.98 -3.63 -6.36
CA ARG A 84 12.14 -2.74 -6.62
C ARG A 84 11.71 -1.28 -6.82
N PRO A 85 11.07 -0.66 -5.79
CA PRO A 85 10.62 0.72 -5.90
C PRO A 85 11.80 1.69 -5.85
N ASP A 86 11.74 2.73 -6.67
CA ASP A 86 12.63 3.90 -6.60
C ASP A 86 12.22 4.81 -5.44
N ILE A 87 10.91 4.87 -5.15
CA ILE A 87 10.31 5.70 -4.10
C ILE A 87 9.27 4.88 -3.33
N ILE A 88 9.30 5.00 -2.01
CA ILE A 88 8.22 4.52 -1.13
C ILE A 88 7.49 5.74 -0.56
N HIS A 89 6.20 5.86 -0.84
CA HIS A 89 5.35 6.97 -0.41
C HIS A 89 4.24 6.47 0.51
N ILE A 90 4.20 6.99 1.74
CA ILE A 90 3.37 6.44 2.83
C ILE A 90 2.25 7.43 3.20
N HIS A 91 1.02 6.94 3.33
CA HIS A 91 -0.15 7.71 3.79
C HIS A 91 -0.89 7.02 4.94
N GLY A 92 -1.57 7.81 5.77
CA GLY A 92 -2.59 7.32 6.71
C GLY A 92 -2.09 6.41 7.84
N MET A 93 -0.83 6.53 8.26
CA MET A 93 -0.37 5.87 9.48
C MET A 93 -0.72 6.75 10.69
N LEU A 94 -1.37 6.17 11.72
CA LEU A 94 -1.30 6.66 13.11
C LEU A 94 0.16 7.02 13.44
N PRO A 95 0.43 7.99 14.36
CA PRO A 95 1.76 8.58 14.56
C PRO A 95 2.83 7.50 14.57
N TRP A 96 3.61 7.48 13.49
CA TRP A 96 4.63 6.50 13.22
C TRP A 96 5.91 6.96 13.92
N ASN A 97 6.37 6.21 14.91
CA ASN A 97 7.56 6.57 15.72
C ASN A 97 8.91 6.27 15.03
N GLY A 98 8.96 6.40 13.70
CA GLY A 98 10.18 6.75 12.95
C GLY A 98 11.41 5.83 13.01
N THR A 99 11.30 4.52 13.26
CA THR A 99 12.47 3.63 13.24
C THR A 99 12.46 2.67 12.04
N ILE A 100 13.39 2.88 11.10
CA ILE A 100 13.62 2.11 9.87
C ILE A 100 14.61 0.96 10.18
#